data_AF-A0A951C3Q7-F1
#
_entry.id   AF-A0A951C3Q7-F1
#
_cell.length_a   1.000
_cell.length_b   1.000
_cell.length_c   1.000
_cell.angle_alpha   90.00
_cell.angle_beta   90.00
_cell.angle_gamma   90.00
#
_symmetry.space_group_name_H-M   'P 1'
#
loop_
_entity.id
_entity.type
_entity.pdbx_description
1 polymer ?
#
loop_
_entity_poly.entity_id
_entity_poly.type
_entity_poly.pdbx_seq_one_letter_code
_entity_poly.pdbx_strand_id
1 'polypeptide(L)'
;MRTISLLLGLLSILVAMASPVAVLDDRMLTAHMAQHLLLMTVAPPLIWLGLPAHLLTRPMARWAGHPVFCWLAATVALVGWHTPAGFRFGMQSGFWHLVEQVSFLAAGLLFWLPVIQPPRRWWILLYLFLATLPCDVLSGLLVFSDRVAYPIYLCTPHKSGLSPLEDQQCAAALMWTCVTVVFLVAGTIVSTQMLSPKPTLQEVASL
;
A
#
# COMPACT_ATOMS: atom_id res chain seq x y z
N MET A 1 -12.05 12.20 -15.76
CA MET A 1 -11.03 11.88 -14.74
C MET A 1 -11.49 10.79 -13.77
N ARG A 2 -12.59 10.94 -13.03
CA ARG A 2 -13.06 9.93 -12.03
C ARG A 2 -13.17 8.49 -12.57
N THR A 3 -13.86 8.30 -13.70
CA THR A 3 -14.01 6.97 -14.30
C THR A 3 -12.66 6.35 -14.69
N ILE A 4 -11.71 7.16 -15.16
CA ILE A 4 -10.37 6.69 -15.54
C ILE A 4 -9.60 6.25 -14.29
N SER A 5 -9.64 7.03 -13.20
CA SER A 5 -9.01 6.64 -11.92
C SER A 5 -9.60 5.34 -11.37
N LEU A 6 -10.93 5.19 -11.44
CA LEU A 6 -11.59 3.96 -11.01
C LEU A 6 -11.16 2.76 -11.86
N LEU A 7 -11.15 2.91 -13.19
CA LEU A 7 -10.72 1.85 -14.10
C LEU A 7 -9.25 1.49 -13.90
N LEU A 8 -8.36 2.46 -13.65
CA LEU A 8 -6.96 2.20 -13.34
C LEU A 8 -6.79 1.49 -11.99
N GLY A 9 -7.59 1.85 -10.97
CA GLY A 9 -7.59 1.14 -9.68
C GLY A 9 -8.04 -0.32 -9.83
N LEU A 10 -9.13 -0.55 -10.57
CA LEU A 10 -9.62 -1.90 -10.88
C LEU A 10 -8.63 -2.69 -11.74
N LEU A 11 -8.01 -2.04 -12.73
CA LEU A 11 -6.96 -2.64 -13.54
C LEU A 11 -5.75 -3.02 -12.69
N SER A 12 -5.37 -2.20 -11.71
CA SER A 12 -4.27 -2.52 -10.79
C SER A 12 -4.58 -3.77 -9.96
N ILE A 13 -5.82 -3.93 -9.48
CA ILE A 13 -6.28 -5.16 -8.82
C ILE A 13 -6.24 -6.35 -9.79
N LEU A 14 -6.71 -6.16 -11.02
CA LEU A 14 -6.72 -7.22 -12.04
C LEU A 14 -5.29 -7.65 -12.40
N VAL A 15 -4.36 -6.70 -12.51
CA VAL A 15 -2.94 -6.99 -12.72
C VAL A 15 -2.36 -7.72 -11.52
N ALA A 16 -2.69 -7.31 -10.28
CA ALA A 16 -2.26 -8.02 -9.10
C ALA A 16 -2.76 -9.47 -9.06
N MET A 17 -4.02 -9.72 -9.39
CA MET A 17 -4.66 -11.04 -9.18
C MET A 17 -4.68 -11.97 -10.39
N ALA A 18 -4.60 -11.45 -11.62
CA ALA A 18 -4.84 -12.21 -12.85
C ALA A 18 -3.70 -12.11 -13.88
N SER A 19 -2.56 -11.53 -13.51
CA SER A 19 -1.41 -11.38 -14.40
C SER A 19 -0.31 -12.43 -14.14
N PRO A 20 0.76 -12.47 -14.96
CA PRO A 20 1.94 -13.28 -14.69
C PRO A 20 2.54 -13.03 -13.29
N VAL A 21 2.28 -11.87 -12.68
CA VAL A 21 2.66 -11.58 -11.28
C VAL A 21 1.98 -12.56 -10.34
N ALA A 22 0.68 -12.83 -10.49
CA ALA A 22 -0.04 -13.80 -9.67
C ALA A 22 0.47 -15.24 -9.84
N VAL A 23 1.01 -15.59 -11.02
CA VAL A 23 1.61 -16.91 -11.27
C VAL A 23 3.03 -17.01 -10.69
N LEU A 24 3.74 -15.87 -10.63
CA LEU A 24 5.09 -15.77 -10.08
C LEU A 24 5.11 -15.52 -8.57
N ASP A 25 4.00 -15.10 -7.98
CA ASP A 25 3.83 -14.84 -6.55
C ASP A 25 4.25 -16.05 -5.68
N ASP A 26 3.79 -17.24 -6.05
CA ASP A 26 4.17 -18.50 -5.38
C ASP A 26 5.63 -18.91 -5.61
N ARG A 27 6.37 -18.22 -6.49
CA ARG A 27 7.71 -18.62 -6.95
C ARG A 27 8.81 -17.64 -6.65
N MET A 28 8.49 -16.35 -6.52
CA MET A 28 9.44 -15.28 -6.26
C MET A 28 8.84 -14.32 -5.25
N LEU A 29 9.58 -14.08 -4.17
CA LEU A 29 9.22 -13.12 -3.14
C LEU A 29 9.13 -11.71 -3.70
N THR A 30 9.95 -11.37 -4.70
CA THR A 30 9.87 -10.05 -5.38
C THR A 30 8.53 -9.87 -6.09
N ALA A 31 8.02 -10.91 -6.77
CA ALA A 31 6.72 -10.85 -7.43
C ALA A 31 5.58 -10.73 -6.40
N HIS A 32 5.70 -11.46 -5.29
CA HIS A 32 4.75 -11.40 -4.19
C HIS A 32 4.70 -10.01 -3.52
N MET A 33 5.85 -9.40 -3.27
CA MET A 33 5.90 -8.01 -2.76
C MET A 33 5.33 -7.00 -3.77
N ALA A 34 5.57 -7.20 -5.07
CA ALA A 34 4.98 -6.35 -6.09
C ALA A 34 3.44 -6.41 -6.08
N GLN A 35 2.87 -7.60 -5.87
CA GLN A 35 1.43 -7.80 -5.72
C GLN A 35 0.88 -7.01 -4.52
N HIS A 36 1.53 -7.12 -3.36
CA HIS A 36 1.13 -6.38 -2.16
C HIS A 36 1.22 -4.87 -2.34
N LEU A 37 2.28 -4.37 -2.98
CA LEU A 37 2.43 -2.94 -3.28
C LEU A 37 1.28 -2.41 -4.15
N LEU A 38 0.88 -3.15 -5.18
CA LEU A 38 -0.24 -2.78 -6.04
C LEU A 38 -1.54 -2.68 -5.24
N LEU A 39 -1.81 -3.66 -4.37
CA LEU A 39 -3.03 -3.73 -3.57
C LEU A 39 -3.09 -2.69 -2.44
N MET A 40 -1.95 -2.35 -1.82
CA MET A 40 -1.91 -1.44 -0.67
C MET A 40 -1.69 0.03 -1.05
N THR A 41 -0.86 0.29 -2.06
CA THR A 41 -0.35 1.64 -2.35
C THR A 41 -0.91 2.25 -3.63
N VAL A 42 -1.22 1.43 -4.64
CA VAL A 42 -1.65 1.92 -5.96
C VAL A 42 -3.17 1.86 -6.14
N ALA A 43 -3.78 0.69 -5.96
CA ALA A 43 -5.21 0.51 -6.18
C ALA A 43 -6.09 1.38 -5.25
N PRO A 44 -5.82 1.47 -3.93
CA PRO A 44 -6.69 2.19 -3.01
C PRO A 44 -6.86 3.70 -3.29
N PRO A 45 -5.79 4.50 -3.51
CA PRO A 45 -5.98 5.92 -3.82
C PRO A 45 -6.70 6.11 -5.16
N LEU A 46 -6.41 5.28 -6.16
CA LEU A 46 -7.08 5.35 -7.46
C LEU A 46 -8.59 5.05 -7.37
N ILE A 47 -8.97 4.04 -6.57
CA ILE A 47 -10.37 3.71 -6.29
C ILE A 47 -11.07 4.88 -5.61
N TRP A 48 -10.46 5.45 -4.57
CA TRP A 48 -11.07 6.57 -3.86
C TRP A 48 -11.22 7.83 -4.73
N LEU A 49 -10.25 8.12 -5.60
CA LEU A 49 -10.34 9.23 -6.57
C LEU A 49 -11.44 8.99 -7.62
N GLY A 50 -11.77 7.73 -7.89
CA GLY A 50 -12.81 7.33 -8.82
C GLY A 50 -14.23 7.31 -8.24
N LEU A 51 -14.36 7.12 -6.93
CA LEU A 51 -15.65 7.05 -6.24
C LEU A 51 -16.33 8.43 -6.09
N PRO A 52 -17.66 8.49 -6.09
CA PRO A 52 -18.39 9.74 -5.88
C PRO A 52 -18.26 10.23 -4.43
N ALA A 53 -18.04 11.54 -4.27
CA ALA A 53 -17.72 12.16 -2.98
C ALA A 53 -18.76 11.99 -1.87
N HIS A 54 -20.02 11.66 -2.18
CA HIS A 54 -21.05 11.43 -1.17
C HIS A 54 -20.88 10.09 -0.42
N LEU A 55 -20.14 9.12 -1.00
CA LEU A 55 -19.82 7.87 -0.30
C LEU A 55 -18.76 8.08 0.78
N LEU A 56 -17.88 9.05 0.55
CA LEU A 56 -16.82 9.49 1.44
C LEU A 56 -17.33 10.24 2.68
N THR A 57 -18.52 10.84 2.62
CA THR A 57 -19.11 11.64 3.71
C THR A 57 -20.04 10.86 4.65
N ARG A 58 -20.22 9.55 4.43
CA ARG A 58 -21.07 8.71 5.29
C ARG A 58 -20.53 8.65 6.72
N PRO A 59 -21.39 8.61 7.75
CA PRO A 59 -20.95 8.61 9.15
C PRO A 59 -20.04 7.41 9.49
N MET A 60 -20.28 6.25 8.87
CA MET A 60 -19.40 5.08 9.01
C MET A 60 -17.97 5.36 8.49
N ALA A 61 -17.83 6.15 7.41
CA ALA A 61 -16.53 6.57 6.90
C ALA A 61 -15.83 7.58 7.82
N ARG A 62 -16.58 8.35 8.64
CA ARG A 62 -15.99 9.27 9.63
C ARG A 62 -15.40 8.53 10.83
N TRP A 63 -16.08 7.51 11.34
CA TRP A 63 -15.56 6.67 12.43
C TRP A 63 -14.41 5.76 11.96
N ALA A 64 -14.58 5.11 10.81
CA ALA A 64 -13.54 4.26 10.21
C ALA A 64 -12.34 5.05 9.67
N GLY A 65 -12.47 6.37 9.49
CA GLY A 65 -11.44 7.27 8.97
C GLY A 65 -10.57 7.94 10.02
N HIS A 66 -10.64 7.54 11.30
CA HIS A 66 -9.76 8.10 12.33
C HIS A 66 -8.30 7.76 12.00
N PRO A 67 -7.39 8.74 11.81
CA PRO A 67 -6.04 8.49 11.29
C PRO A 67 -5.26 7.45 12.09
N VAL A 68 -5.32 7.49 13.43
CA VAL A 68 -4.61 6.51 14.27
C VAL A 68 -5.13 5.09 14.04
N PHE A 69 -6.44 4.91 13.85
CA PHE A 69 -7.03 3.61 13.58
C PHE A 69 -6.61 3.08 12.21
N CYS A 70 -6.66 3.93 11.17
CA CYS A 70 -6.23 3.59 9.82
C CYS A 70 -4.74 3.21 9.78
N TRP A 71 -3.89 3.97 10.47
CA TRP A 71 -2.46 3.69 10.58
C TRP A 71 -2.18 2.38 11.30
N LEU A 72 -2.85 2.13 12.44
CA LEU A 72 -2.71 0.89 13.19
C LEU A 72 -3.18 -0.31 12.38
N ALA A 73 -4.33 -0.22 11.71
CA ALA A 73 -4.85 -1.29 10.87
C ALA A 73 -3.87 -1.64 9.73
N ALA A 74 -3.31 -0.64 9.06
CA ALA A 74 -2.31 -0.83 8.02
C ALA A 74 -1.01 -1.43 8.56
N THR A 75 -0.54 -0.96 9.72
CA THR A 75 0.68 -1.45 10.36
C THR A 75 0.53 -2.90 10.82
N VAL A 76 -0.61 -3.25 11.43
CA VAL A 76 -0.90 -4.62 11.88
C VAL A 76 -1.01 -5.57 10.70
N ALA A 77 -1.67 -5.16 9.61
CA ALA A 77 -1.74 -5.96 8.39
C ALA A 77 -0.33 -6.18 7.79
N LEU A 78 0.47 -5.11 7.65
CA LEU A 78 1.83 -5.19 7.14
C LEU A 78 2.70 -6.11 7.99
N VAL A 79 2.84 -5.82 9.27
CA VAL A 79 3.73 -6.56 10.17
C VAL A 79 3.24 -7.99 10.36
N GLY A 80 1.93 -8.19 10.53
CA GLY A 80 1.35 -9.51 10.78
C GLY A 80 1.70 -10.52 9.69
N TRP A 81 1.42 -10.17 8.44
CA TRP A 81 1.66 -11.03 7.29
C TRP A 81 3.14 -11.15 6.90
N HIS A 82 3.96 -10.13 7.16
CA HIS A 82 5.40 -10.16 6.84
C HIS A 82 6.26 -10.73 7.99
N THR A 83 5.67 -11.16 9.11
CA THR A 83 6.41 -12.02 10.04
C THR A 83 6.64 -13.41 9.41
N PRO A 84 7.75 -14.11 9.68
CA PRO A 84 7.96 -15.45 9.14
C PRO A 84 6.83 -16.43 9.45
N ALA A 85 6.18 -16.27 10.60
CA ALA A 85 5.03 -17.07 10.99
C ALA A 85 3.77 -16.73 10.17
N GLY A 86 3.44 -15.44 10.04
CA GLY A 86 2.29 -14.98 9.26
C GLY A 86 2.44 -15.28 7.77
N PHE A 87 3.63 -15.04 7.23
CA PHE A 87 3.95 -15.32 5.84
C PHE A 87 3.75 -16.79 5.48
N ARG A 88 4.32 -17.68 6.30
CA ARG A 88 4.15 -19.12 6.13
C ARG A 88 2.67 -19.52 6.22
N PHE A 89 1.88 -18.86 7.06
CA PHE A 89 0.46 -19.15 7.20
C PHE A 89 -0.35 -18.69 5.98
N GLY A 90 -0.07 -17.50 5.44
CA GLY A 90 -0.65 -17.00 4.19
C GLY A 90 -0.42 -17.99 3.04
N MET A 91 0.82 -18.44 2.89
CA MET A 91 1.24 -19.34 1.81
C MET A 91 0.85 -20.82 2.00
N GLN A 92 0.21 -21.21 3.11
CA GLN A 92 -0.19 -22.61 3.35
C GLN A 92 -1.37 -23.08 2.49
N SER A 93 -2.26 -22.16 2.13
CA SER A 93 -3.42 -22.48 1.29
C SER A 93 -3.87 -21.26 0.50
N GLY A 94 -4.44 -21.48 -0.69
CA GLY A 94 -4.98 -20.39 -1.50
C GLY A 94 -6.07 -19.57 -0.78
N PHE A 95 -6.76 -20.16 0.20
CA PHE A 95 -7.72 -19.42 1.02
C PHE A 95 -7.03 -18.40 1.93
N TRP A 96 -5.98 -18.80 2.67
CA TRP A 96 -5.25 -17.88 3.54
C TRP A 96 -4.50 -16.81 2.75
N HIS A 97 -3.98 -17.18 1.59
CA HIS A 97 -3.37 -16.23 0.67
C HIS A 97 -4.39 -15.20 0.15
N LEU A 98 -5.62 -15.61 -0.15
CA LEU A 98 -6.69 -14.67 -0.50
C LEU A 98 -7.06 -13.77 0.69
N VAL A 99 -7.14 -14.31 1.90
CA VAL A 99 -7.42 -13.52 3.12
C VAL A 99 -6.34 -12.45 3.34
N GLU A 100 -5.08 -12.80 3.14
CA GLU A 100 -3.95 -11.87 3.16
C GLU A 100 -4.15 -10.74 2.13
N GLN A 101 -4.36 -11.08 0.86
CA GLN A 101 -4.57 -10.10 -0.21
C GLN A 101 -5.75 -9.16 0.04
N VAL A 102 -6.89 -9.72 0.48
CA VAL A 102 -8.08 -8.94 0.83
C VAL A 102 -7.81 -8.02 2.02
N SER A 103 -7.08 -8.50 3.03
CA SER A 103 -6.71 -7.70 4.18
C SER A 103 -5.79 -6.53 3.80
N PHE A 104 -4.87 -6.73 2.85
CA PHE A 104 -4.02 -5.67 2.32
C PHE A 104 -4.79 -4.62 1.54
N LEU A 105 -5.71 -5.03 0.67
CA LEU A 105 -6.58 -4.10 -0.05
C LEU A 105 -7.46 -3.30 0.93
N ALA A 106 -8.05 -3.96 1.92
CA ALA A 106 -8.89 -3.32 2.93
C ALA A 106 -8.08 -2.33 3.80
N ALA A 107 -6.89 -2.74 4.25
CA ALA A 107 -5.97 -1.89 4.99
C ALA A 107 -5.53 -0.67 4.18
N GLY A 108 -5.21 -0.85 2.90
CA GLY A 108 -4.91 0.24 1.99
C GLY A 108 -6.07 1.21 1.82
N LEU A 109 -7.29 0.72 1.59
CA LEU A 109 -8.49 1.57 1.50
C LEU A 109 -8.72 2.39 2.77
N LEU A 110 -8.55 1.78 3.95
CA LEU A 110 -8.62 2.50 5.23
C LEU A 110 -7.49 3.53 5.37
N PHE A 111 -6.26 3.17 5.00
CA PHE A 111 -5.08 4.03 5.11
C PHE A 111 -5.22 5.33 4.31
N TRP A 112 -5.76 5.25 3.09
CA TRP A 112 -5.89 6.41 2.20
C TRP A 112 -7.08 7.30 2.52
N LEU A 113 -8.04 6.82 3.33
CA LEU A 113 -9.23 7.59 3.71
C LEU A 113 -8.90 8.92 4.42
N PRO A 114 -8.08 8.96 5.49
CA PRO A 114 -7.67 10.21 6.13
C PRO A 114 -6.74 11.05 5.25
N VAL A 115 -6.06 10.47 4.25
CA VAL A 115 -5.21 11.22 3.31
C VAL A 115 -6.07 12.06 2.36
N ILE A 116 -7.18 11.49 1.89
CA ILE A 116 -8.10 12.14 0.96
C ILE A 116 -9.05 13.10 1.68
N GLN A 117 -9.46 12.78 2.89
CA GLN A 117 -10.28 13.64 3.75
C GLN A 117 -9.55 13.96 5.07
N PRO A 118 -8.50 14.80 5.02
CA PRO A 118 -7.69 15.07 6.20
C PRO A 118 -8.49 15.85 7.24
N PRO A 119 -8.56 15.38 8.50
CA PRO A 119 -9.18 16.15 9.59
C PRO A 119 -8.41 17.44 9.87
N ARG A 120 -7.07 17.40 9.72
CA ARG A 120 -6.17 18.56 9.74
C ARG A 120 -5.06 18.35 8.72
N ARG A 121 -4.91 19.29 7.77
CA ARG A 121 -3.99 19.15 6.63
C ARG A 121 -2.52 18.96 7.03
N TRP A 122 -2.02 19.65 8.05
CA TRP A 122 -0.60 19.52 8.44
C TRP A 122 -0.29 18.18 9.15
N TRP A 123 -1.26 17.60 9.86
CA TRP A 123 -1.08 16.30 10.53
C TRP A 123 -0.89 15.17 9.53
N ILE A 124 -1.36 15.31 8.28
CA ILE A 124 -1.24 14.24 7.31
C ILE A 124 0.20 14.02 6.86
N LEU A 125 1.05 15.06 6.90
CA LEU A 125 2.47 14.93 6.61
C LEU A 125 3.16 14.08 7.69
N LEU A 126 2.83 14.33 8.96
CA LEU A 126 3.28 13.51 10.07
C LEU A 126 2.74 12.07 9.96
N TYR A 127 1.47 11.90 9.60
CA TYR A 127 0.86 10.60 9.39
C TYR A 127 1.56 9.79 8.29
N LEU A 128 1.81 10.39 7.12
CA LEU A 128 2.51 9.74 6.00
C LEU A 128 3.95 9.40 6.37
N PHE A 129 4.65 10.28 7.09
CA PHE A 129 5.99 10.02 7.60
C PHE A 129 6.01 8.85 8.59
N LEU A 130 5.13 8.86 9.61
CA LEU A 130 5.05 7.76 10.57
C LEU A 130 4.62 6.44 9.92
N ALA A 131 3.89 6.49 8.81
CA ALA A 131 3.48 5.32 8.05
C ALA A 131 4.62 4.64 7.28
N THR A 132 5.73 5.33 7.01
CA THR A 132 6.90 4.66 6.39
C THR A 132 7.64 3.79 7.39
N LEU A 133 7.69 4.20 8.68
CA LEU A 133 8.55 3.56 9.69
C LEU A 133 8.39 2.03 9.80
N PRO A 134 7.17 1.45 9.86
CA PRO A 134 7.04 0.00 9.93
C PRO A 134 7.61 -0.71 8.70
N CYS A 135 7.39 -0.14 7.51
CA CYS A 135 7.92 -0.64 6.25
C CYS A 135 9.44 -0.47 6.19
N ASP A 136 9.97 0.68 6.61
CA ASP A 136 11.40 0.99 6.60
C ASP A 136 12.18 0.01 7.50
N VAL A 137 11.66 -0.25 8.71
CA VAL A 137 12.27 -1.21 9.65
C VAL A 137 12.23 -2.62 9.06
N LEU A 138 11.08 -3.07 8.54
CA LEU A 138 10.93 -4.40 7.95
C LEU A 138 11.84 -4.58 6.73
N SER A 139 11.83 -3.62 5.79
CA SER A 139 12.67 -3.62 4.60
C SER A 139 14.16 -3.59 4.97
N GLY A 140 14.56 -2.73 5.90
CA GLY A 140 15.96 -2.66 6.36
C GLY A 140 16.43 -3.99 6.93
N LEU A 141 15.62 -4.64 7.78
CA LEU A 141 15.94 -5.95 8.33
C LEU A 141 16.09 -7.02 7.24
N LEU A 142 15.23 -7.02 6.21
CA LEU A 142 15.27 -8.03 5.15
C LEU A 142 16.39 -7.80 4.12
N VAL A 143 16.67 -6.54 3.77
CA VAL A 143 17.74 -6.15 2.83
C VAL A 143 19.12 -6.45 3.42
N PHE A 144 19.33 -6.11 4.70
CA PHE A 144 20.64 -6.30 5.34
C PHE A 144 20.79 -7.67 6.05
N SER A 145 19.83 -8.57 5.88
CA SER A 145 19.93 -9.93 6.42
C SER A 145 20.81 -10.80 5.52
N ASP A 146 21.74 -11.54 6.15
CA ASP A 146 22.50 -12.61 5.49
C ASP A 146 21.75 -13.96 5.51
N ARG A 147 20.56 -13.99 6.11
CA ARG A 147 19.71 -15.19 6.23
C ARG A 147 18.41 -15.02 5.46
N VAL A 148 17.98 -16.11 4.83
CA VAL A 148 16.67 -16.22 4.19
C VAL A 148 15.60 -16.33 5.27
N ALA A 149 14.79 -15.28 5.42
CA ALA A 149 13.71 -15.16 6.37
C ALA A 149 12.47 -15.99 5.97
N TYR A 150 12.33 -16.28 4.68
CA TYR A 150 11.19 -17.01 4.10
C TYR A 150 11.64 -18.30 3.41
N PRO A 151 11.84 -19.40 4.16
CA PRO A 151 12.38 -20.65 3.63
C PRO A 151 11.52 -21.32 2.55
N ILE A 152 10.24 -20.93 2.41
CA ILE A 152 9.32 -21.55 1.47
C ILE A 152 9.78 -21.42 0.01
N TYR A 153 10.55 -20.38 -0.30
CA TYR A 153 11.11 -20.17 -1.64
C TYR A 153 12.40 -20.97 -1.90
N LEU A 154 13.00 -21.61 -0.88
CA LEU A 154 14.20 -22.44 -1.08
C LEU A 154 13.92 -23.66 -1.97
N CYS A 155 12.69 -24.16 -1.96
CA CYS A 155 12.29 -25.37 -2.66
C CYS A 155 11.73 -25.13 -4.07
N THR A 156 11.57 -23.87 -4.48
CA THR A 156 10.95 -23.53 -5.76
C THR A 156 12.03 -23.33 -6.83
N PRO A 157 11.99 -24.04 -7.97
CA PRO A 157 12.98 -23.88 -9.04
C PRO A 157 12.96 -22.44 -9.57
N HIS A 158 13.99 -21.65 -9.24
CA HIS A 158 14.13 -20.26 -9.66
C HIS A 158 14.47 -20.21 -11.15
N LYS A 159 13.51 -19.79 -11.98
CA LYS A 159 13.74 -19.56 -13.42
C LYS A 159 14.54 -18.29 -13.71
N SER A 160 14.65 -17.38 -12.73
CA SER A 160 15.30 -16.07 -12.85
C SER A 160 16.82 -16.08 -12.62
N GLY A 161 17.39 -17.20 -12.14
CA GLY A 161 18.82 -17.32 -11.83
C GLY A 161 19.27 -16.62 -10.54
N LEU A 162 18.37 -15.93 -9.82
CA LEU A 162 18.63 -15.33 -8.51
C LEU A 162 18.63 -16.40 -7.43
N SER A 163 19.54 -16.26 -6.45
CA SER A 163 19.45 -17.02 -5.21
C SER A 163 18.25 -16.53 -4.36
N PRO A 164 17.69 -17.38 -3.48
CA PRO A 164 16.59 -16.98 -2.59
C PRO A 164 16.94 -15.80 -1.66
N LEU A 165 18.22 -15.63 -1.33
CA LEU A 165 18.68 -14.48 -0.54
C LEU A 165 18.66 -13.19 -1.37
N GLU A 166 19.16 -13.24 -2.61
CA GLU A 166 19.13 -12.08 -3.52
C GLU A 166 17.69 -11.68 -3.87
N ASP A 167 16.79 -12.64 -4.08
CA ASP A 167 15.36 -12.36 -4.32
C ASP A 167 14.72 -11.68 -3.10
N GLN A 168 15.05 -12.10 -1.87
CA GLN A 168 14.58 -11.42 -0.66
C GLN A 168 15.10 -9.99 -0.56
N GLN A 169 16.38 -9.77 -0.83
CA GLN A 169 16.98 -8.43 -0.79
C GLN A 169 16.35 -7.52 -1.86
N CYS A 170 16.10 -8.05 -3.05
CA CYS A 170 15.39 -7.36 -4.13
C CYS A 170 13.96 -7.01 -3.73
N ALA A 171 13.21 -7.98 -3.20
CA ALA A 171 11.83 -7.80 -2.75
C ALA A 171 11.72 -6.72 -1.66
N ALA A 172 12.64 -6.75 -0.69
CA ALA A 172 12.67 -5.79 0.40
C ALA A 172 13.07 -4.37 -0.07
N ALA A 173 14.02 -4.26 -1.01
CA ALA A 173 14.41 -2.99 -1.63
C ALA A 173 13.29 -2.40 -2.51
N LEU A 174 12.57 -3.25 -3.24
CA LEU A 174 11.41 -2.86 -4.04
C LEU A 174 10.32 -2.29 -3.13
N MET A 175 9.94 -3.02 -2.07
CA MET A 175 8.95 -2.57 -1.10
C MET A 175 9.34 -1.22 -0.49
N TRP A 176 10.60 -1.08 -0.05
CA TRP A 176 11.10 0.14 0.56
C TRP A 176 10.98 1.35 -0.38
N THR A 177 11.51 1.19 -1.60
CA THR A 177 11.59 2.28 -2.57
C THR A 177 10.19 2.70 -3.01
N CYS A 178 9.33 1.74 -3.34
CA CYS A 178 7.98 2.02 -3.82
C CYS A 178 7.13 2.73 -2.76
N VAL A 179 7.12 2.25 -1.51
CA VAL A 179 6.35 2.89 -0.42
C VAL A 179 6.84 4.31 -0.19
N THR A 180 8.16 4.50 -0.11
CA THR A 180 8.78 5.82 0.09
C THR A 180 8.37 6.79 -1.02
N VAL A 181 8.51 6.40 -2.28
CA VAL A 181 8.16 7.26 -3.42
C VAL A 181 6.67 7.61 -3.41
N VAL A 182 5.78 6.63 -3.23
CA VAL A 182 4.33 6.87 -3.23
C VAL A 182 3.93 7.84 -2.12
N PHE A 183 4.48 7.68 -0.91
CA PHE A 183 4.13 8.54 0.23
C PHE A 183 4.77 9.93 0.10
N LEU A 184 5.97 10.05 -0.46
CA LEU A 184 6.58 11.34 -0.79
C LEU A 184 5.76 12.10 -1.85
N VAL A 185 5.29 11.42 -2.90
CA VAL A 185 4.41 12.04 -3.91
C VAL A 185 3.11 12.51 -3.27
N ALA A 186 2.47 11.71 -2.43
CA ALA A 186 1.28 12.14 -1.71
C ALA A 186 1.57 13.35 -0.78
N GLY A 187 2.68 13.31 -0.04
CA GLY A 187 3.09 14.39 0.87
C GLY A 187 3.40 15.70 0.15
N THR A 188 4.05 15.63 -1.01
CA THR A 188 4.33 16.82 -1.84
C THR A 188 3.06 17.42 -2.43
N ILE A 189 2.11 16.60 -2.90
CA ILE A 189 0.80 17.06 -3.35
C ILE A 189 0.05 17.77 -2.22
N VAL A 190 0.02 17.20 -1.01
CA VAL A 190 -0.62 17.88 0.13
C VAL A 190 0.10 19.17 0.49
N SER A 191 1.43 19.16 0.51
CA SER A 191 2.23 20.34 0.86
C SER A 191 1.97 21.50 -0.09
N THR A 192 1.94 21.24 -1.40
CA THR A 192 1.60 22.26 -2.41
C THR A 192 0.18 22.79 -2.22
N GLN A 193 -0.81 21.92 -1.96
CA GLN A 193 -2.19 22.34 -1.65
C GLN A 193 -2.33 23.17 -0.37
N MET A 194 -1.40 23.03 0.58
CA MET A 194 -1.36 23.86 1.80
C MET A 194 -0.76 25.24 1.54
N LEU A 195 0.19 25.34 0.61
CA LEU A 195 0.88 26.58 0.25
C LEU A 195 0.13 27.39 -0.81
N SER A 196 -0.75 26.77 -1.61
CA SER A 196 -1.56 27.48 -2.58
C SER A 196 -2.43 28.56 -1.92
N PRO A 197 -2.44 29.81 -2.44
CA PRO A 197 -3.30 30.87 -1.96
C PRO A 197 -4.77 30.43 -1.97
N LYS A 198 -5.51 30.76 -0.92
CA LYS A 198 -6.97 30.62 -0.95
C LYS A 198 -7.53 31.68 -1.90
N PRO A 199 -8.43 31.35 -2.84
CA PRO A 199 -9.06 32.36 -3.68
C PRO A 199 -9.73 33.40 -2.79
N THR A 200 -9.43 34.66 -3.07
CA THR A 200 -9.99 35.77 -2.31
C THR A 200 -11.49 35.88 -2.59
N LEU A 201 -12.29 36.29 -1.59
CA LEU A 201 -13.74 36.48 -1.76
C LEU A 201 -14.10 37.41 -2.93
N GLN A 202 -13.18 38.30 -3.32
CA GLN A 202 -13.31 39.16 -4.51
C GLN A 202 -13.28 38.39 -5.84
N GLU A 203 -12.50 37.32 -5.96
CA GLU A 203 -12.43 36.50 -7.18
C GLU A 203 -13.65 35.59 -7.34
N VAL A 204 -14.25 35.15 -6.22
CA VAL A 204 -15.48 34.33 -6.21
C VAL A 204 -16.71 35.19 -6.48
N ALA A 205 -16.70 36.47 -6.09
CA ALA A 205 -17.78 37.42 -6.37
C ALA A 205 -17.76 37.96 -7.81
N SER A 206 -16.67 37.77 -8.56
CA SER A 206 -16.52 38.18 -9.96
C SER A 206 -16.80 37.08 -10.99
N LEU A 207 -17.22 35.89 -10.53
CA LEU A 207 -17.63 34.74 -11.34
C LEU A 207 -19.14 34.53 -11.23
#